data_AF-A0AAD9JZE2-F1
#
_entry.id   AF-A0AAD9JZE2-F1
#
_cell.length_a   1.000
_cell.length_b   1.000
_cell.length_c   1.000
_cell.angle_alpha   90.00
_cell.angle_beta   90.00
_cell.angle_gamma   90.00
#
_symmetry.space_group_name_H-M   'P 1'
#
loop_
_entity.id
_entity.type
_entity.pdbx_description
1 polymer ?
#
loop_
_entity_poly.entity_id
_entity_poly.type
_entity_poly.pdbx_seq_one_letter_code
_entity_poly.pdbx_strand_id
1 'polypeptide(L)'
;MLWSLTGEGNFNWRFVFPFEYLKAEEKIVFKKKNSVFDLTETEVKCPATLTLQVWDADIVSADDYLGSVILDLNRIPKPVKNPKNCVLGMLATDGSVPTLNLFKNRRCRGWWPMFAKGKDEMELVGKVEAELHLLTEEEASRSVVGTAREDPEGLAEPNRPDTSFLWFMNPLKTLKYVIWKNFKWKLLKLLIFLLLVAFIVLFFYSAPGATVNKIFGTK
;
A
#
# COMPACT_ATOMS: atom_id res chain seq x y z
N MET A 1 2.16 -3.50 8.63
CA MET A 1 3.60 -3.23 8.38
C MET A 1 3.85 -3.42 6.88
N LEU A 2 3.86 -2.34 6.10
CA LEU A 2 3.95 -2.39 4.64
C LEU A 2 5.22 -1.73 4.16
N TRP A 3 6.29 -2.51 4.10
CA TRP A 3 7.48 -2.10 3.35
C TRP A 3 7.36 -2.68 1.95
N SER A 4 7.13 -1.81 0.95
CA SER A 4 7.11 -2.19 -0.46
C SER A 4 8.24 -1.48 -1.20
N LEU A 5 9.14 -2.25 -1.81
CA LEU A 5 10.26 -1.74 -2.60
C LEU A 5 9.82 -0.96 -3.86
N THR A 6 8.57 -1.11 -4.28
CA THR A 6 7.97 -0.39 -5.42
C THR A 6 7.14 0.83 -4.98
N GLY A 7 6.98 1.07 -3.68
CA GLY A 7 6.07 2.10 -3.15
C GLY A 7 4.59 1.72 -3.21
N GLU A 8 4.26 0.49 -3.63
CA GLU A 8 2.87 0.00 -3.71
C GLU A 8 2.50 -0.77 -2.44
N GLY A 9 1.59 -0.24 -1.63
CA GLY A 9 0.98 -0.92 -0.50
C GLY A 9 -0.43 -1.38 -0.85
N ASN A 10 -0.69 -2.70 -0.80
CA ASN A 10 -2.03 -3.25 -1.01
C ASN A 10 -2.71 -3.49 0.32
N PHE A 11 -3.90 -2.93 0.48
CA PHE A 11 -4.71 -3.02 1.70
C PHE A 11 -6.12 -3.45 1.31
N ASN A 12 -6.63 -4.47 2.00
CA ASN A 12 -8.02 -4.90 1.87
C ASN A 12 -8.68 -4.73 3.23
N TRP A 13 -9.42 -3.63 3.37
CA TRP A 13 -10.21 -3.33 4.57
C TRP A 13 -11.64 -3.00 4.19
N ARG A 14 -12.56 -3.37 5.07
CA ARG A 14 -13.96 -3.02 4.96
C ARG A 14 -14.41 -2.34 6.25
N PHE A 15 -15.16 -1.26 6.09
CA PHE A 15 -15.69 -0.47 7.20
C PHE A 15 -17.19 -0.27 7.00
N VAL A 16 -17.92 -0.30 8.11
CA VAL A 16 -19.36 0.01 8.14
C VAL A 16 -19.56 1.23 9.01
N PHE A 17 -20.23 2.24 8.47
CA PHE A 17 -20.53 3.48 9.16
C PHE A 17 -22.05 3.61 9.27
N PRO A 18 -22.64 3.40 10.47
CA PRO A 18 -24.06 3.65 10.67
C PRO A 18 -24.30 5.17 10.76
N PHE A 19 -25.26 5.68 9.98
CA PHE A 19 -25.64 7.08 10.01
C PHE A 19 -27.08 7.30 9.54
N GLU A 20 -27.72 8.39 9.99
CA GLU A 20 -29.02 8.82 9.49
C GLU A 20 -28.84 9.92 8.44
N TYR A 21 -29.60 9.87 7.34
CA TYR A 21 -29.50 10.86 6.26
C TYR A 21 -30.80 11.62 6.05
N LEU A 22 -30.73 12.95 6.19
CA LEU A 22 -31.86 13.84 5.98
C LEU A 22 -31.86 14.35 4.53
N LYS A 23 -32.69 13.73 3.69
CA LYS A 23 -32.77 14.03 2.24
C LYS A 23 -33.13 15.48 1.92
N ALA A 24 -33.90 16.16 2.77
CA ALA A 24 -34.33 17.54 2.54
C ALA A 24 -33.17 18.55 2.68
N GLU A 25 -32.24 18.30 3.60
CA GLU A 25 -31.10 19.18 3.87
C GLU A 25 -29.78 18.66 3.27
N GLU A 26 -29.80 17.46 2.66
CA GLU A 26 -28.62 16.75 2.15
C GLU A 26 -27.51 16.53 3.21
N LYS A 27 -27.92 16.35 4.46
CA LYS A 27 -27.02 16.23 5.63
C LYS A 27 -27.16 14.90 6.33
N ILE A 28 -26.07 14.47 6.94
CA ILE A 28 -26.03 13.34 7.86
C ILE A 28 -26.36 13.86 9.27
N VAL A 29 -27.14 13.08 10.00
CA VAL A 29 -27.50 13.34 11.40
C VAL A 29 -26.95 12.20 12.26
N PHE A 30 -26.37 12.56 13.39
CA PHE A 30 -26.03 11.62 14.44
C PHE A 30 -26.35 12.23 15.80
N LYS A 31 -26.71 11.35 16.74
CA LYS A 31 -27.01 11.72 18.11
C LYS A 31 -25.73 11.67 18.92
N LYS A 32 -25.37 12.79 19.55
CA LYS A 32 -24.20 12.89 20.43
C LYS A 32 -24.63 13.39 21.81
N LYS A 33 -24.10 12.77 22.86
CA LYS A 33 -24.17 13.32 24.21
C LYS A 33 -23.00 14.26 24.41
N ASN A 34 -23.26 15.51 24.79
CA ASN A 34 -22.22 16.53 24.97
C ASN A 34 -21.38 16.30 26.23
N SER A 35 -21.97 15.67 27.24
CA SER A 35 -21.30 15.25 28.47
C SER A 35 -21.77 13.84 28.87
N VAL A 36 -20.90 13.09 29.56
CA VAL A 36 -21.23 11.76 30.11
C VAL A 36 -22.39 11.84 31.11
N PHE A 37 -22.65 13.03 31.66
CA PHE A 37 -23.71 13.30 32.63
C PHE A 37 -24.95 13.98 32.02
N ASP A 38 -24.93 14.34 30.72
CA ASP A 38 -26.11 14.92 30.08
C ASP A 38 -27.12 13.82 29.74
N LEU A 39 -28.32 13.95 30.30
CA LEU A 39 -29.46 13.06 30.03
C LEU A 39 -30.04 13.25 28.63
N THR A 40 -29.84 14.41 28.02
CA THR A 40 -30.40 14.79 26.71
C THR A 40 -29.40 14.59 25.58
N GLU A 41 -29.77 13.76 24.61
CA GLU A 41 -29.02 13.57 23.37
C GLU A 41 -29.22 14.78 22.44
N THR A 42 -28.13 15.35 21.95
CA THR A 42 -28.18 16.46 20.98
C THR A 42 -28.02 15.91 19.58
N GLU A 43 -28.93 16.28 18.67
CA GLU A 43 -28.82 15.95 17.26
C GLU A 43 -27.85 16.92 16.58
N VAL A 44 -26.75 16.37 16.04
CA VAL A 44 -25.77 17.15 15.30
C VAL A 44 -25.94 16.86 13.82
N LYS A 45 -26.10 17.93 13.03
CA LYS A 45 -26.20 17.86 11.58
C LYS A 45 -24.86 18.21 10.95
N CYS A 46 -24.33 17.31 10.14
CA CYS A 46 -23.07 17.49 9.45
C CYS A 46 -23.22 17.24 7.94
N PRO A 47 -22.38 17.85 7.09
CA PRO A 47 -22.35 17.52 5.68
C PRO A 47 -21.94 16.05 5.49
N ALA A 48 -22.45 15.41 4.44
CA ALA A 48 -22.17 14.02 4.11
C ALA A 48 -20.77 13.86 3.49
N THR A 49 -19.71 14.07 4.24
CA THR A 49 -18.33 14.04 3.74
C THR A 49 -17.55 12.84 4.30
N LEU A 50 -16.96 12.04 3.41
CA LEU A 50 -16.06 10.95 3.74
C LEU A 50 -14.62 11.42 3.59
N THR A 51 -13.83 11.33 4.66
CA THR A 51 -12.40 11.66 4.64
C THR A 51 -11.60 10.37 4.82
N LEU A 52 -10.76 10.05 3.84
CA LEU A 52 -9.82 8.93 3.93
C LEU A 52 -8.42 9.52 4.16
N GLN A 53 -7.74 9.04 5.20
CA GLN A 53 -6.39 9.48 5.55
C GLN A 53 -5.49 8.27 5.67
N VAL A 54 -4.26 8.41 5.18
CA VAL A 54 -3.21 7.39 5.31
C VAL A 54 -2.09 7.98 6.14
N TRP A 55 -1.75 7.26 7.20
CA TRP A 55 -0.68 7.57 8.13
C TRP A 55 0.37 6.46 8.03
N ASP A 56 1.65 6.84 8.09
CA ASP A 56 2.71 5.85 8.27
C ASP A 56 2.63 5.30 9.69
N ALA A 57 2.78 3.99 9.83
CA ALA A 57 2.68 3.32 11.12
C ALA A 57 4.08 3.04 11.63
N ASP A 58 4.63 4.02 12.35
CA ASP A 58 5.96 3.92 12.93
C ASP A 58 5.91 3.27 14.31
N ILE A 59 6.85 2.37 14.57
CA ILE A 59 6.90 1.63 15.84
C ILE A 59 7.54 2.48 16.96
N VAL A 60 8.33 3.50 16.59
CA VAL A 60 9.22 4.24 17.51
C VAL A 60 9.04 5.76 17.45
N SER A 61 8.58 6.31 16.32
CA SER A 61 8.31 7.74 16.10
C SER A 61 6.81 8.05 16.11
N ALA A 62 6.46 9.34 16.11
CA ALA A 62 5.09 9.76 15.83
C ALA A 62 4.74 9.44 14.36
N ASP A 63 3.53 8.94 14.14
CA ASP A 63 3.03 8.57 12.81
C ASP A 63 3.06 9.76 11.85
N ASP A 64 3.75 9.60 10.72
CA ASP A 64 3.85 10.64 9.68
C ASP A 64 2.61 10.63 8.77
N TYR A 65 2.02 11.80 8.53
CA TYR A 65 0.90 11.95 7.61
C TYR A 65 1.37 11.79 6.16
N LEU A 66 0.84 10.79 5.45
CA LEU A 66 1.23 10.49 4.07
C LEU A 66 0.31 11.15 3.05
N GLY A 67 -1.00 11.24 3.34
CA GLY A 67 -1.96 11.82 2.41
C GLY A 67 -3.41 11.63 2.82
N SER A 68 -4.31 12.39 2.19
CA SER A 68 -5.74 12.26 2.38
C SER A 68 -6.52 12.57 1.12
N VAL A 69 -7.78 12.13 1.12
CA VAL A 69 -8.78 12.54 0.15
C VAL A 69 -10.09 12.79 0.88
N ILE A 70 -10.76 13.88 0.52
CA ILE A 70 -12.06 14.27 1.06
C ILE A 70 -13.06 14.14 -0.08
N LEU A 71 -14.09 13.33 0.14
CA LEU A 71 -15.15 13.04 -0.83
C LEU A 71 -16.50 13.48 -0.26
N ASP A 72 -17.16 14.42 -0.91
CA ASP A 72 -18.56 14.75 -0.60
C ASP A 72 -19.49 13.69 -1.20
N LEU A 73 -20.19 12.94 -0.35
CA LEU A 73 -21.07 11.83 -0.75
C LEU A 73 -22.25 12.27 -1.62
N ASN A 74 -22.65 13.55 -1.54
CA ASN A 74 -23.68 14.12 -2.40
C ASN A 74 -23.16 14.43 -3.81
N ARG A 75 -21.86 14.72 -3.94
CA ARG A 75 -21.21 15.20 -5.16
C ARG A 75 -19.82 14.59 -5.32
N ILE A 76 -19.76 13.27 -5.29
CA ILE A 76 -18.50 12.53 -5.39
C ILE A 76 -17.94 12.71 -6.81
N PRO A 77 -16.68 13.14 -6.99
CA PRO A 77 -16.06 13.16 -8.31
C PRO A 77 -16.05 11.74 -8.88
N LYS A 78 -16.49 11.60 -10.14
CA LYS A 78 -16.68 10.28 -10.75
C LYS A 78 -15.38 9.47 -10.68
N PRO A 79 -15.38 8.28 -10.05
CA PRO A 79 -14.17 7.47 -9.94
C PRO A 79 -13.71 6.97 -11.31
N VAL A 80 -12.39 6.81 -11.46
CA VAL A 80 -11.83 6.16 -12.66
C VAL A 80 -11.60 4.68 -12.40
N LYS A 81 -11.78 3.83 -13.41
CA LYS A 81 -11.53 2.39 -13.29
C LYS A 81 -10.04 2.04 -13.29
N ASN A 82 -9.21 2.87 -13.93
CA ASN A 82 -7.78 2.62 -14.10
C ASN A 82 -6.95 3.63 -13.30
N PRO A 83 -5.91 3.20 -12.58
CA PRO A 83 -5.07 4.09 -11.79
C PRO A 83 -4.28 5.08 -12.66
N LYS A 84 -4.00 4.74 -13.93
CA LYS A 84 -3.27 5.62 -14.86
C LYS A 84 -4.01 6.92 -15.18
N ASN A 85 -5.34 6.86 -15.18
CA ASN A 85 -6.19 8.00 -15.52
C ASN A 85 -6.59 8.82 -14.28
N CYS A 86 -6.13 8.40 -13.10
CA CYS A 86 -6.38 9.10 -11.85
C CYS A 86 -5.40 10.29 -11.74
N VAL A 87 -5.94 11.50 -11.85
CA VAL A 87 -5.21 12.78 -11.87
C VAL A 87 -5.79 13.75 -10.85
N LEU A 88 -4.96 14.66 -10.32
CA LEU A 88 -5.38 15.62 -9.29
C LEU A 88 -6.54 16.52 -9.74
N GLY A 89 -6.62 16.85 -11.04
CA GLY A 89 -7.70 17.65 -11.62
C GLY A 89 -9.10 17.03 -11.48
N MET A 90 -9.21 15.77 -11.06
CA MET A 90 -10.50 15.16 -10.71
C MET A 90 -11.12 15.72 -9.43
N LEU A 91 -10.33 16.34 -8.56
CA LEU A 91 -10.81 16.97 -7.32
C LEU A 91 -11.16 18.45 -7.51
N ALA A 92 -11.08 18.96 -8.75
CA ALA A 92 -11.43 20.34 -9.03
C ALA A 92 -12.91 20.61 -8.75
N THR A 93 -13.19 21.65 -7.97
CA THR A 93 -14.55 22.07 -7.59
C THR A 93 -15.18 23.00 -8.61
N ASP A 94 -14.51 23.27 -9.73
CA ASP A 94 -14.91 24.27 -10.75
C ASP A 94 -16.13 23.85 -11.59
N GLY A 95 -16.80 22.75 -11.23
CA GLY A 95 -17.96 22.20 -11.96
C GLY A 95 -17.62 21.55 -13.29
N SER A 96 -16.35 21.54 -13.69
CA SER A 96 -15.84 20.88 -14.90
C SER A 96 -15.84 19.36 -14.81
N VAL A 97 -15.76 18.83 -13.58
CA VAL A 97 -15.67 17.39 -13.33
C VAL A 97 -17.07 16.78 -13.14
N PRO A 98 -17.39 15.67 -13.82
CA PRO A 98 -18.64 14.96 -13.60
C PRO A 98 -18.69 14.41 -12.17
N THR A 99 -19.77 14.74 -11.46
CA THR A 99 -20.01 14.28 -10.08
C THR A 99 -21.12 13.22 -10.02
N LEU A 100 -21.11 12.45 -8.94
CA LEU A 100 -22.04 11.37 -8.64
C LEU A 100 -22.60 11.56 -7.23
N ASN A 101 -23.91 11.34 -7.06
CA ASN A 101 -24.52 11.31 -5.74
C ASN A 101 -24.71 9.86 -5.27
N LEU A 102 -24.08 9.48 -4.15
CA LEU A 102 -24.15 8.11 -3.60
C LEU A 102 -25.55 7.75 -3.08
N PHE A 103 -26.32 8.74 -2.63
CA PHE A 103 -27.70 8.52 -2.15
C PHE A 103 -28.68 8.27 -3.30
N LYS A 104 -28.34 8.65 -4.53
CA LYS A 104 -29.07 8.28 -5.75
C LYS A 104 -28.54 6.96 -6.34
N ASN A 105 -27.22 6.83 -6.41
CA ASN A 105 -26.55 5.64 -6.89
C ASN A 105 -25.91 4.89 -5.72
N ARG A 106 -26.60 3.84 -5.24
CA ARG A 106 -26.22 3.08 -4.03
C ARG A 106 -24.82 2.44 -4.06
N ARG A 107 -24.14 2.39 -5.20
CA ARG A 107 -22.82 1.77 -5.35
C ARG A 107 -21.93 2.59 -6.26
N CYS A 108 -20.70 2.85 -5.83
CA CYS A 108 -19.63 3.35 -6.69
C CYS A 108 -18.30 2.68 -6.36
N ARG A 109 -17.49 2.42 -7.38
CA ARG A 109 -16.16 1.83 -7.23
C ARG A 109 -15.18 2.47 -8.20
N GLY A 110 -13.97 2.73 -7.71
CA GLY A 110 -12.81 3.00 -8.54
C GLY A 110 -11.74 3.78 -7.79
N TRP A 111 -10.96 4.55 -8.54
CA TRP A 111 -9.75 5.20 -8.07
C TRP A 111 -9.97 6.69 -7.84
N TRP A 112 -9.47 7.17 -6.70
CA TRP A 112 -9.39 8.59 -6.36
C TRP A 112 -7.94 9.00 -6.04
N PRO A 113 -7.55 10.22 -6.43
CA PRO A 113 -6.23 10.75 -6.09
C PRO A 113 -6.20 11.18 -4.62
N MET A 114 -5.10 10.88 -3.94
CA MET A 114 -4.81 11.39 -2.59
C MET A 114 -3.81 12.53 -2.69
N PHE A 115 -4.01 13.56 -1.88
CA PHE A 115 -3.14 14.71 -1.81
C PHE A 115 -2.56 14.88 -0.41
N ALA A 116 -1.34 15.41 -0.36
CA ALA A 116 -0.79 15.94 0.87
C ALA A 116 -0.65 17.45 0.74
N LYS A 117 -0.78 18.14 1.87
CA LYS A 117 -0.54 19.57 1.91
C LYS A 117 0.98 19.78 1.89
N GLY A 118 1.50 20.13 0.72
CA GLY A 118 2.88 20.57 0.55
C GLY A 118 3.09 21.98 1.10
N LYS A 119 4.26 22.57 0.80
CA LYS A 119 4.61 23.93 1.25
C LYS A 119 3.69 25.01 0.64
N ASP A 120 3.28 24.87 -0.62
CA ASP A 120 2.51 25.91 -1.33
C ASP A 120 1.35 25.38 -2.22
N GLU A 121 1.35 24.10 -2.61
CA GLU A 121 0.29 23.51 -3.46
C GLU A 121 -0.13 22.10 -2.97
N MET A 122 -1.30 21.64 -3.44
CA MET A 122 -1.74 20.26 -3.25
C MET A 122 -0.95 19.35 -4.19
N GLU A 123 -0.12 18.49 -3.64
CA GLU A 123 0.66 17.53 -4.42
C GLU A 123 0.00 16.16 -4.40
N LEU A 124 -0.01 15.49 -5.56
CA LEU A 124 -0.49 14.11 -5.66
C LEU A 124 0.53 13.17 -5.01
N VAL A 125 0.16 12.61 -3.86
CA VAL A 125 1.03 11.71 -3.08
C VAL A 125 0.68 10.24 -3.26
N GLY A 126 -0.55 9.95 -3.66
CA GLY A 126 -1.00 8.57 -3.80
C GLY A 126 -2.31 8.43 -4.54
N LYS A 127 -2.73 7.19 -4.71
CA LYS A 127 -4.00 6.81 -5.34
C LYS A 127 -4.65 5.75 -4.49
N VAL A 128 -5.94 5.89 -4.22
CA VAL A 128 -6.70 4.94 -3.42
C VAL A 128 -7.80 4.33 -4.28
N GLU A 129 -7.86 2.99 -4.29
CA GLU A 129 -9.03 2.28 -4.81
C GLU A 129 -10.01 2.08 -3.66
N ALA A 130 -11.24 2.54 -3.84
CA ALA A 130 -12.31 2.32 -2.87
C ALA A 130 -13.60 1.88 -3.55
N GLU A 131 -14.42 1.18 -2.79
CA GLU A 131 -15.77 0.80 -3.17
C GLU A 131 -16.72 1.24 -2.06
N LEU A 132 -17.66 2.13 -2.41
CA LEU A 132 -18.64 2.69 -1.48
C LEU A 132 -20.01 2.12 -1.80
N HIS A 133 -20.60 1.44 -0.80
CA HIS A 133 -21.93 0.86 -0.88
C HIS A 133 -22.84 1.50 0.17
N LEU A 134 -24.00 1.98 -0.26
CA LEU A 134 -25.07 2.43 0.62
C LEU A 134 -26.08 1.29 0.79
N LEU A 135 -26.23 0.83 2.03
CA LEU A 135 -27.15 -0.22 2.43
C LEU A 135 -28.25 0.33 3.33
N THR A 136 -29.41 -0.31 3.34
CA THR A 136 -30.41 -0.08 4.39
C THR A 136 -30.03 -0.85 5.66
N GLU A 137 -30.63 -0.48 6.80
CA GLU A 137 -30.43 -1.20 8.06
C GLU A 137 -30.82 -2.69 7.97
N GLU A 138 -31.89 -3.00 7.25
CA GLU A 138 -32.32 -4.38 6.99
C GLU A 138 -31.31 -5.17 6.14
N GLU A 139 -30.65 -4.53 5.19
CA GLU A 139 -29.62 -5.17 4.37
C GLU A 139 -28.34 -5.36 5.18
N ALA A 140 -27.93 -4.34 5.93
CA ALA A 140 -26.72 -4.36 6.75
C ALA A 140 -26.79 -5.40 7.89
N SER A 141 -27.99 -5.63 8.45
CA SER A 141 -28.20 -6.67 9.47
C SER A 141 -28.17 -8.10 8.90
N ARG A 142 -28.47 -8.29 7.61
CA ARG A 142 -28.37 -9.59 6.93
C ARG A 142 -26.93 -9.94 6.56
N SER A 143 -26.16 -8.95 6.12
CA SER A 143 -24.73 -9.08 5.84
C SER A 143 -23.95 -8.31 6.90
N VAL A 144 -23.89 -8.86 8.12
CA VAL A 144 -23.06 -8.28 9.18
C VAL A 144 -21.61 -8.34 8.68
N VAL A 145 -20.93 -7.21 8.71
CA VAL A 145 -19.52 -7.12 8.31
C VAL A 145 -18.70 -6.88 9.57
N GLY A 146 -17.58 -7.58 9.72
CA GLY A 146 -16.63 -7.33 10.78
C GLY A 146 -15.83 -6.06 10.53
N THR A 147 -15.06 -5.63 11.53
CA THR A 147 -14.22 -4.43 11.39
C THR A 147 -12.94 -4.80 10.64
N ALA A 148 -12.62 -4.07 9.57
CA ALA A 148 -11.41 -4.24 8.76
C ALA A 148 -11.28 -5.62 8.10
N ARG A 149 -10.73 -6.62 8.82
CA ARG A 149 -10.52 -8.01 8.37
C ARG A 149 -11.17 -9.05 9.29
N GLU A 150 -11.87 -8.60 10.33
CA GLU A 150 -12.58 -9.49 11.24
C GLU A 150 -13.80 -10.12 10.52
N ASP A 151 -14.13 -11.34 10.88
CA ASP A 151 -15.40 -11.94 10.49
C ASP A 151 -16.56 -11.16 11.15
N PRO A 152 -17.71 -11.00 10.48
CA PRO A 152 -18.13 -11.67 9.25
C PRO A 152 -17.79 -10.93 7.94
N GLU A 153 -17.73 -11.68 6.82
CA GLU A 153 -17.28 -11.21 5.49
C GLU A 153 -15.87 -10.56 5.43
N GLY A 154 -14.87 -11.23 6.01
CA GLY A 154 -13.47 -10.83 5.86
C GLY A 154 -13.03 -10.79 4.38
N LEU A 155 -12.41 -9.69 3.96
CA LEU A 155 -11.81 -9.60 2.63
C LEU A 155 -10.57 -10.49 2.52
N ALA A 156 -10.34 -11.03 1.32
CA ALA A 156 -9.15 -11.82 1.02
C ALA A 156 -7.88 -11.07 1.40
N GLU A 157 -6.83 -11.82 1.75
CA GLU A 157 -5.52 -11.21 1.99
C GLU A 157 -5.10 -10.37 0.77
N PRO A 158 -4.56 -9.14 0.98
CA PRO A 158 -4.10 -8.34 -0.15
C PRO A 158 -3.02 -9.10 -0.90
N ASN A 159 -3.01 -8.97 -2.23
CA ASN A 159 -1.97 -9.57 -3.07
C ASN A 159 -0.64 -8.86 -2.77
N ARG A 160 0.18 -9.45 -1.90
CA ARG A 160 1.44 -8.88 -1.46
C ARG A 160 2.48 -9.10 -2.56
N PRO A 161 3.12 -8.05 -3.12
CA PRO A 161 4.30 -8.27 -3.94
C PRO A 161 5.34 -8.99 -3.07
N ASP A 162 6.02 -9.99 -3.64
CA ASP A 162 7.00 -10.87 -2.96
C ASP A 162 8.13 -10.11 -2.25
N THR A 163 8.25 -8.80 -2.47
CA THR A 163 9.23 -7.90 -1.84
C THR A 163 8.83 -7.38 -0.46
N SER A 164 7.60 -7.61 -0.01
CA SER A 164 7.12 -7.19 1.31
C SER A 164 7.48 -8.21 2.40
N PHE A 165 8.76 -8.19 2.80
CA PHE A 165 9.29 -9.08 3.83
C PHE A 165 9.18 -8.46 5.22
N LEU A 166 8.78 -9.30 6.20
CA LEU A 166 8.86 -9.01 7.62
C LEU A 166 10.28 -8.55 7.99
N TRP A 167 10.40 -7.37 8.61
CA TRP A 167 11.64 -6.69 8.97
C TRP A 167 12.68 -7.60 9.65
N PHE A 168 12.25 -8.52 10.51
CA PHE A 168 13.17 -9.36 11.26
C PHE A 168 13.55 -10.70 10.60
N MET A 169 12.70 -11.25 9.73
CA MET A 169 12.88 -12.62 9.22
C MET A 169 13.76 -12.71 7.98
N ASN A 170 14.28 -11.59 7.47
CA ASN A 170 14.94 -11.62 6.17
C ASN A 170 16.21 -10.81 5.91
N PRO A 171 17.01 -10.35 6.90
CA PRO A 171 18.27 -9.67 6.58
C PRO A 171 19.16 -10.53 5.67
N LEU A 172 19.12 -11.86 5.83
CA LEU A 172 19.88 -12.80 5.01
C LEU A 172 19.39 -12.93 3.56
N LYS A 173 18.07 -12.94 3.26
CA LYS A 173 17.66 -12.97 1.83
C LYS A 173 17.71 -11.59 1.19
N THR A 174 17.53 -10.49 1.91
CA THR A 174 17.78 -9.14 1.35
C THR A 174 19.25 -8.98 1.02
N LEU A 175 20.14 -9.38 1.93
CA LEU A 175 21.58 -9.41 1.70
C LEU A 175 21.93 -10.35 0.55
N LYS A 176 21.38 -11.57 0.52
CA LYS A 176 21.54 -12.50 -0.62
C LYS A 176 21.06 -11.86 -1.92
N TYR A 177 19.91 -11.19 -1.95
CA TYR A 177 19.36 -10.59 -3.15
C TYR A 177 20.21 -9.42 -3.66
N VAL A 178 20.65 -8.53 -2.77
CA VAL A 178 21.53 -7.39 -3.10
C VAL A 178 22.92 -7.87 -3.54
N ILE A 179 23.52 -8.82 -2.80
CA ILE A 179 24.81 -9.41 -3.16
C ILE A 179 24.69 -10.15 -4.49
N TRP A 180 23.61 -10.91 -4.71
CA TRP A 180 23.43 -11.66 -5.95
C TRP A 180 23.09 -10.72 -7.12
N LYS A 181 22.46 -9.56 -6.91
CA LYS A 181 22.25 -8.59 -8.00
C LYS A 181 23.56 -7.89 -8.42
N ASN A 182 24.40 -7.48 -7.46
CA ASN A 182 25.61 -6.71 -7.75
C ASN A 182 26.88 -7.55 -7.96
N PHE A 183 27.02 -8.70 -7.29
CA PHE A 183 28.27 -9.46 -7.24
C PHE A 183 28.24 -10.78 -7.99
N LYS A 184 27.15 -11.17 -8.69
CA LYS A 184 27.09 -12.41 -9.51
C LYS A 184 28.31 -12.58 -10.41
N TRP A 185 28.65 -11.54 -11.17
CA TRP A 185 29.79 -11.56 -12.09
C TRP A 185 31.15 -11.50 -11.38
N LYS A 186 31.25 -10.80 -10.24
CA LYS A 186 32.50 -10.74 -9.45
C LYS A 186 32.80 -12.08 -8.77
N LEU A 187 31.78 -12.72 -8.19
CA LEU A 187 31.89 -14.04 -7.56
C LEU A 187 32.23 -15.13 -8.58
N LEU A 188 31.61 -15.08 -9.77
CA LEU A 188 31.92 -16.02 -10.85
C LEU A 188 33.36 -15.88 -11.34
N LYS A 189 33.86 -14.65 -11.54
CA LYS A 189 35.26 -14.39 -11.91
C LYS A 189 36.24 -14.89 -10.83
N LEU A 190 35.93 -14.69 -9.55
CA LEU A 190 36.73 -15.19 -8.43
C LEU A 190 36.80 -16.73 -8.43
N LEU A 191 35.67 -17.41 -8.64
CA LEU A 191 35.60 -18.87 -8.68
C LEU A 191 36.45 -19.44 -9.82
N ILE A 192 36.34 -18.85 -11.02
CA ILE A 192 37.14 -19.26 -12.19
C ILE A 192 38.63 -19.04 -11.92
N PHE A 193 39.00 -17.91 -11.32
CA PHE A 193 40.38 -17.63 -10.95
C PHE A 193 40.94 -18.65 -9.96
N LEU A 194 40.19 -19.00 -8.91
CA LEU A 194 40.58 -20.02 -7.94
C LEU A 194 40.77 -21.40 -8.58
N LEU A 195 39.88 -21.80 -9.50
CA LEU A 195 40.02 -23.06 -10.25
C LEU A 195 41.27 -23.07 -11.12
N LEU A 196 41.61 -21.95 -11.76
CA LEU A 196 42.82 -21.79 -12.55
C LEU A 196 44.09 -21.92 -11.70
N VAL A 197 44.12 -21.26 -10.53
CA VAL A 197 45.24 -21.38 -9.59
C VAL A 197 45.37 -22.82 -9.09
N ALA A 198 44.27 -23.46 -8.72
CA ALA A 198 44.26 -24.85 -8.29
C ALA A 198 44.77 -25.79 -9.40
N PHE A 199 44.39 -25.55 -10.65
CA PHE A 199 44.88 -26.30 -11.81
C PHE A 199 46.40 -26.13 -11.99
N ILE A 200 46.93 -24.92 -11.85
CA ILE A 200 48.37 -24.65 -11.94
C ILE A 200 49.13 -25.37 -10.81
N VAL A 201 48.64 -25.28 -9.57
CA VAL A 201 49.25 -25.98 -8.42
C VAL A 201 49.25 -27.49 -8.63
N LEU A 202 48.11 -28.06 -9.05
CA LEU A 202 48.00 -29.48 -9.38
C LEU A 202 48.90 -29.88 -10.55
N PHE A 203 49.06 -29.02 -11.56
CA PHE A 203 49.94 -29.27 -12.69
C PHE A 203 51.40 -29.39 -12.24
N PHE A 204 51.89 -28.49 -11.37
CA PHE A 204 53.23 -28.59 -10.81
C PHE A 204 53.39 -29.74 -9.80
N TYR A 205 52.37 -30.05 -9.02
CA TYR A 205 52.39 -31.16 -8.08
C TYR A 205 52.36 -32.54 -8.77
N SER A 206 51.59 -32.66 -9.85
CA SER A 206 51.43 -33.90 -10.63
C SER A 206 52.46 -34.04 -11.76
N ALA A 207 53.25 -33.00 -12.05
CA ALA A 207 54.38 -33.11 -12.96
C ALA A 207 55.38 -34.14 -12.39
N PRO A 208 55.53 -35.32 -13.03
CA PRO A 208 56.48 -36.31 -12.55
C PRO A 208 57.88 -35.70 -12.61
N GLY A 209 58.70 -35.92 -11.59
CA GLY A 209 60.08 -35.39 -11.52
C GLY A 209 60.96 -35.68 -12.76
N ALA A 210 60.52 -36.59 -13.63
CA ALA A 210 61.14 -36.87 -14.92
C ALA A 210 61.02 -35.74 -15.97
N THR A 211 60.00 -34.86 -15.90
CA THR A 211 59.82 -33.78 -16.88
C THR A 211 60.69 -32.56 -16.53
N VAL A 212 60.94 -32.32 -15.24
CA VAL A 212 61.83 -31.24 -14.77
C VAL A 212 63.30 -31.55 -15.14
N ASN A 213 63.71 -32.81 -15.03
CA ASN A 213 65.07 -33.24 -15.41
C ASN A 213 65.34 -33.16 -16.92
N LYS A 214 64.29 -33.22 -17.77
CA LYS A 214 64.42 -33.06 -19.22
C LYS A 214 64.45 -31.61 -19.70
N ILE A 215 63.90 -30.67 -18.93
CA ILE A 215 63.83 -29.24 -19.30
C ILE A 215 64.97 -28.42 -18.67
N PHE A 216 65.44 -28.78 -17.47
CA PHE A 216 66.51 -28.06 -16.76
C PHE A 216 67.91 -28.70 -16.85
N GLY A 217 68.08 -29.72 -17.69
CA GLY A 217 69.39 -30.19 -18.17
C GLY A 217 70.50 -30.17 -17.11
N THR A 218 70.28 -30.81 -15.97
CA THR A 218 71.33 -31.05 -14.98
C THR A 218 71.55 -32.56 -14.91
N LYS A 219 72.80 -32.96 -15.18
CA LYS A 219 73.30 -34.33 -15.39
C LYS A 219 72.79 -35.35 -14.39
#